data_AF-R0LJJ4-F1
#
_entry.id   AF-R0LJJ4-F1
#
_cell.length_a   1.000
_cell.length_b   1.000
_cell.length_c   1.000
_cell.angle_alpha   90.00
_cell.angle_beta   90.00
_cell.angle_gamma   90.00
#
_symmetry.space_group_name_H-M   'P 1'
#
loop_
_entity.id
_entity.type
_entity.pdbx_description
1 polymer ?
#
loop_
_entity_poly.entity_id
_entity_poly.type
_entity_poly.pdbx_seq_one_letter_code
_entity_poly.pdbx_strand_id
1 'polypeptide(L)'
;MESMAPSGDMSRPHHIASVVPNRYPRWFTLSHIESQQCELASTMLTAAKGDVRRLETVLQSIQKNIHSSSHIFKLAQDAFKIATLMDSLPDITLLKVSLELGLQVFPLFIITTAEDKNLTLC
;
A
#
# COMPACT_ATOMS: atom_id res chain seq x y z
N MET A 1 8.63 -10.17 70.44
CA MET A 1 7.35 -9.84 69.77
C MET A 1 7.45 -8.36 69.47
N GLU A 2 7.48 -7.87 68.23
CA GLU A 2 6.82 -8.33 67.01
C GLU A 2 7.77 -8.31 65.80
N SER A 3 7.47 -9.22 64.88
CA SER A 3 8.13 -9.47 63.61
C SER A 3 7.21 -8.94 62.52
N MET A 4 7.72 -8.17 61.56
CA MET A 4 7.05 -8.05 60.27
C MET A 4 8.09 -7.87 59.15
N ALA A 5 8.14 -8.89 58.30
CA ALA A 5 9.04 -9.04 57.18
C ALA A 5 8.77 -8.01 56.07
N PRO A 6 9.79 -7.66 55.25
CA PRO A 6 9.57 -7.00 53.99
C PRO A 6 9.01 -8.02 52.99
N SER A 7 7.73 -7.92 52.66
CA SER A 7 7.16 -8.68 51.53
C SER A 7 7.81 -8.20 50.24
N GLY A 8 8.64 -9.05 49.66
CA GLY A 8 9.08 -8.94 48.29
C GLY A 8 7.88 -9.11 47.35
N ASP A 9 7.71 -8.16 46.43
CA ASP A 9 6.97 -8.38 45.20
C ASP A 9 7.83 -7.91 44.03
N MET A 10 8.78 -8.77 43.68
CA MET A 10 9.52 -8.73 42.43
C MET A 10 8.78 -9.61 41.43
N SER A 11 7.69 -9.12 40.83
CA SER A 11 7.11 -9.78 39.66
C SER A 11 6.15 -8.90 38.86
N ARG A 12 6.71 -7.98 38.05
CA ARG A 12 6.23 -7.75 36.66
C ARG A 12 7.11 -6.74 35.95
N PRO A 13 7.69 -7.07 34.77
CA PRO A 13 8.01 -6.04 33.81
C PRO A 13 6.67 -5.48 33.33
N HIS A 14 6.26 -4.37 33.94
CA HIS A 14 5.21 -3.53 33.41
C HIS A 14 5.68 -3.13 32.01
N HIS A 15 5.00 -3.70 31.02
CA HIS A 15 4.89 -3.27 29.65
C HIS A 15 5.39 -1.83 29.51
N ILE A 16 6.65 -1.65 29.15
CA ILE A 16 7.18 -0.37 28.70
C ILE A 16 6.43 -0.15 27.39
N ALA A 17 5.24 0.43 27.51
CA ALA A 17 4.62 1.14 26.44
C ALA A 17 5.71 2.10 25.97
N SER A 18 6.30 1.77 24.83
CA SER A 18 7.13 2.68 24.08
C SER A 18 6.24 3.86 23.74
N VAL A 19 6.14 4.81 24.66
CA VAL A 19 5.56 6.13 24.43
C VAL A 19 6.58 6.87 23.58
N VAL A 20 6.71 6.46 22.32
CA VAL A 20 7.23 7.36 21.30
C VAL A 20 6.22 8.49 21.27
N PRO A 21 6.63 9.72 21.58
CA PRO A 21 5.71 10.84 21.57
C PRO A 21 5.14 10.92 20.15
N ASN A 22 3.82 10.89 20.08
CA ASN A 22 3.01 11.12 18.89
C ASN A 22 3.26 12.57 18.40
N ARG A 23 4.47 12.87 17.92
CA ARG A 23 4.93 14.22 17.54
C ARG A 23 4.43 14.65 16.16
N TYR A 24 3.68 13.81 15.49
CA TYR A 24 3.11 14.09 14.18
C TYR A 24 1.61 13.84 14.20
N PRO A 25 0.82 14.69 13.52
CA PRO A 25 -0.60 14.44 13.37
C PRO A 25 -0.84 13.04 12.77
N ARG A 26 -1.82 12.28 13.27
CA ARG A 26 -2.08 10.91 12.80
C ARG A 26 -2.31 10.81 11.28
N TRP A 27 -2.84 11.87 10.66
CA TRP A 27 -3.03 11.95 9.21
C TRP A 27 -1.70 12.05 8.44
N PHE A 28 -0.68 12.67 9.03
CA PHE A 28 0.67 12.71 8.49
C PHE A 28 1.32 11.32 8.54
N THR A 29 1.17 10.61 9.67
CA THR A 29 1.64 9.22 9.80
C THR A 29 0.95 8.28 8.82
N LEU A 30 -0.38 8.41 8.63
CA LEU A 30 -1.13 7.59 7.68
C LEU A 30 -0.69 7.85 6.24
N SER A 31 -0.56 9.12 5.85
CA SER A 31 -0.04 9.50 4.52
C SER A 31 1.36 8.94 4.25
N HIS A 32 2.25 8.98 5.25
CA HIS A 32 3.58 8.40 5.14
C HIS A 32 3.56 6.86 4.97
N ILE A 33 2.69 6.17 5.70
CA ILE A 33 2.53 4.72 5.55
C ILE A 33 2.02 4.37 4.15
N GLU A 34 1.05 5.13 3.64
CA GLU A 34 0.52 4.93 2.29
C GLU A 34 1.58 5.17 1.20
N SER A 35 2.42 6.20 1.36
CA SER A 35 3.53 6.44 0.41
C SER A 35 4.56 5.31 0.46
N GLN A 36 4.87 4.78 1.65
CA GLN A 36 5.77 3.63 1.80
C GLN A 36 5.19 2.36 1.18
N GLN A 37 3.88 2.11 1.29
CA GLN A 37 3.23 0.98 0.61
C GLN A 37 3.36 1.10 -0.91
N CYS A 38 3.21 2.31 -1.45
CA CYS A 38 3.39 2.58 -2.87
C CYS A 38 4.85 2.34 -3.32
N GLU A 39 5.84 2.80 -2.56
CA GLU A 39 7.26 2.60 -2.88
C GLU A 39 7.66 1.12 -2.80
N LEU A 40 7.18 0.42 -1.77
CA LEU A 40 7.40 -1.01 -1.61
C LEU A 40 6.77 -1.79 -2.78
N ALA A 41 5.54 -1.47 -3.17
CA ALA A 41 4.88 -2.09 -4.30
C ALA A 41 5.65 -1.88 -5.62
N SER A 42 6.18 -0.68 -5.86
CA SER A 42 7.01 -0.38 -7.04
C SER A 42 8.31 -1.21 -7.05
N THR A 43 8.91 -1.38 -5.87
CA THR A 43 10.08 -2.26 -5.70
C THR A 43 9.73 -3.73 -5.95
N MET A 44 8.59 -4.20 -5.45
CA MET A 44 8.10 -5.57 -5.65
C MET A 44 7.80 -5.85 -7.13
N LEU A 45 7.25 -4.88 -7.87
CA LEU A 45 7.03 -4.98 -9.33
C LEU A 45 8.37 -5.15 -10.06
N THR A 46 9.39 -4.39 -9.67
CA THR A 46 10.74 -4.51 -10.24
C THR A 46 11.36 -5.88 -9.90
N ALA A 47 11.23 -6.33 -8.65
CA ALA A 47 11.81 -7.58 -8.17
C ALA A 47 11.09 -8.85 -8.70
N ALA A 48 9.85 -8.70 -9.17
CA ALA A 48 9.05 -9.75 -9.79
C ALA A 48 9.16 -9.75 -11.32
N LYS A 49 9.88 -8.79 -11.93
CA LYS A 49 10.10 -8.71 -13.38
C LYS A 49 10.63 -10.05 -13.91
N GLY A 50 10.02 -10.55 -14.99
CA GLY A 50 10.36 -11.85 -15.59
C GLY A 50 9.75 -13.09 -14.90
N ASP A 51 9.03 -12.93 -13.79
CA ASP A 51 8.30 -14.02 -13.13
C ASP A 51 6.80 -13.72 -13.06
N VAL A 52 6.04 -14.37 -13.94
CA VAL A 52 4.58 -14.18 -14.08
C VAL A 52 3.83 -14.45 -12.76
N ARG A 53 4.21 -15.50 -12.03
CA ARG A 53 3.49 -15.90 -10.80
C ARG A 53 3.72 -14.90 -9.69
N ARG A 54 4.95 -14.39 -9.59
CA ARG A 54 5.27 -13.34 -8.62
C ARG A 54 4.56 -12.04 -9.00
N LEU A 55 4.48 -11.69 -10.27
CA LEU A 55 3.76 -10.51 -10.74
C LEU A 55 2.26 -10.56 -10.44
N GLU A 56 1.60 -11.70 -10.67
CA GLU A 56 0.19 -11.88 -10.29
C GLU A 56 -0.02 -11.72 -8.78
N THR A 57 0.90 -12.24 -7.97
CA THR A 57 0.86 -12.10 -6.50
C THR A 57 1.04 -10.64 -6.08
N VAL A 58 1.99 -9.92 -6.69
CA VAL A 58 2.23 -8.49 -6.43
C VAL A 58 1.01 -7.67 -6.82
N LEU A 59 0.41 -7.94 -7.98
CA LEU A 59 -0.81 -7.28 -8.44
C LEU A 59 -1.98 -7.47 -7.45
N GLN A 60 -2.23 -8.71 -7.01
CA GLN A 60 -3.26 -8.98 -6.01
C GLN A 60 -2.97 -8.28 -4.68
N SER A 61 -1.69 -8.19 -4.28
CA SER A 61 -1.29 -7.47 -3.08
C SER A 61 -1.57 -5.97 -3.21
N ILE A 62 -1.25 -5.37 -4.36
CA ILE A 62 -1.52 -3.95 -4.64
C ILE A 62 -3.03 -3.68 -4.59
N GLN A 63 -3.83 -4.50 -5.28
CA GLN A 63 -5.30 -4.36 -5.33
C GLN A 63 -5.96 -4.47 -3.94
N LYS A 64 -5.36 -5.25 -3.02
CA LYS A 64 -5.89 -5.45 -1.66
C LYS A 64 -5.41 -4.40 -0.65
N ASN A 65 -4.22 -3.86 -0.81
CA ASN A 65 -3.58 -3.02 0.21
C ASN A 65 -3.55 -1.53 -0.17
N ILE A 66 -3.68 -1.19 -1.46
CA ILE A 66 -3.59 0.19 -1.94
C ILE A 66 -4.94 0.58 -2.51
N HIS A 67 -5.64 1.49 -1.83
CA HIS A 67 -6.96 1.98 -2.23
C HIS A 67 -6.93 3.38 -2.85
N SER A 68 -5.80 4.08 -2.76
CA SER A 68 -5.64 5.41 -3.34
C SER A 68 -5.49 5.31 -4.86
N SER A 69 -6.46 5.85 -5.60
CA SER A 69 -6.44 5.94 -7.06
C SER A 69 -5.15 6.58 -7.59
N SER A 70 -4.62 7.60 -6.91
CA SER A 70 -3.36 8.26 -7.29
C SER A 70 -2.15 7.33 -7.15
N HIS A 71 -2.11 6.50 -6.10
CA HIS A 71 -1.03 5.52 -5.90
C HIS A 71 -1.13 4.36 -6.89
N ILE A 72 -2.34 3.86 -7.15
CA ILE A 72 -2.58 2.81 -8.17
C ILE A 72 -2.14 3.31 -9.54
N PHE A 73 -2.50 4.54 -9.91
CA PHE A 73 -2.09 5.12 -11.19
C PHE A 73 -0.57 5.33 -11.30
N LYS A 74 0.08 5.78 -10.22
CA LYS A 74 1.54 5.88 -10.15
C LYS A 74 2.20 4.50 -10.33
N LEU A 75 1.67 3.48 -9.69
CA LEU A 75 2.16 2.09 -9.84
C LEU A 75 1.94 1.54 -11.23
N ALA A 76 0.81 1.87 -11.88
CA ALA A 76 0.56 1.53 -13.27
C ALA A 76 1.63 2.16 -14.19
N GLN A 77 1.98 3.43 -13.97
CA GLN A 77 3.05 4.10 -14.71
C GLN A 77 4.42 3.50 -14.43
N ASP A 78 4.73 3.18 -13.18
CA ASP A 78 6.01 2.56 -12.82
C ASP A 78 6.14 1.17 -13.44
N ALA A 79 5.09 0.34 -13.37
CA ALA A 79 5.03 -0.95 -14.06
C ALA A 79 5.22 -0.81 -15.58
N PHE A 80 4.58 0.19 -16.21
CA PHE A 80 4.78 0.48 -17.63
C PHE A 80 6.24 0.83 -17.93
N LYS A 81 6.80 1.76 -17.16
CA LYS A 81 8.19 2.19 -17.30
C LYS A 81 9.13 1.00 -17.18
N ILE A 82 8.96 0.13 -16.19
CA ILE A 82 9.81 -1.06 -15.99
C ILE A 82 9.67 -2.07 -17.16
N ALA A 83 8.47 -2.15 -17.76
CA ALA A 83 8.17 -3.06 -18.86
C ALA A 83 8.81 -2.61 -20.17
N THR A 84 8.96 -1.28 -20.33
CA THR A 84 9.55 -0.64 -21.51
C THR A 84 11.00 -0.21 -21.29
N LEU A 85 11.52 -0.23 -20.06
CA LEU A 85 12.91 0.10 -19.76
C LEU A 85 13.79 -1.06 -20.23
N MET A 86 14.70 -0.73 -21.15
CA MET A 86 15.66 -1.55 -21.90
C MET A 86 15.21 -1.82 -23.33
N ASP A 87 16.10 -1.51 -24.28
CA ASP A 87 16.01 -1.68 -25.75
C ASP A 87 15.76 -3.12 -26.24
N SER A 88 15.32 -4.02 -25.34
CA SER A 88 14.89 -5.38 -25.59
C SER A 88 13.37 -5.49 -25.66
N LEU A 89 12.88 -6.63 -26.16
CA LEU A 89 11.44 -6.93 -26.28
C LEU A 89 10.70 -6.62 -24.96
N PRO A 90 9.63 -5.80 -24.97
CA PRO A 90 8.94 -5.38 -23.76
C PRO A 90 8.33 -6.56 -23.01
N ASP A 91 8.35 -6.53 -21.67
CA ASP A 91 7.74 -7.57 -20.85
C ASP A 91 6.20 -7.47 -20.93
N ILE A 92 5.61 -8.27 -21.81
CA ILE A 92 4.16 -8.31 -22.07
C ILE A 92 3.38 -8.58 -20.78
N THR A 93 3.94 -9.36 -19.84
CA THR A 93 3.30 -9.66 -18.56
C THR A 93 3.22 -8.40 -17.70
N LEU A 94 4.31 -7.64 -17.66
CA LEU A 94 4.38 -6.40 -16.89
C LEU A 94 3.51 -5.29 -17.50
N LEU A 95 3.40 -5.24 -18.83
CA LEU A 95 2.45 -4.39 -19.54
C LEU A 95 0.99 -4.75 -19.20
N LYS A 96 0.66 -6.04 -19.11
CA LYS A 96 -0.67 -6.48 -18.67
C LYS A 96 -0.97 -6.02 -17.24
N VAL A 97 -0.01 -6.19 -16.32
CA VAL A 97 -0.14 -5.72 -14.92
C VAL A 97 -0.33 -4.20 -14.87
N SER A 98 0.45 -3.45 -15.64
CA SER A 98 0.32 -1.99 -15.76
C SER A 98 -1.08 -1.59 -16.26
N LEU A 99 -1.57 -2.23 -17.31
CA LEU A 99 -2.90 -1.97 -17.86
C LEU A 99 -4.01 -2.31 -16.85
N GLU A 100 -3.88 -3.43 -16.13
CA GLU A 100 -4.88 -3.86 -15.14
C GLU A 100 -4.96 -2.89 -13.95
N LEU A 101 -3.82 -2.39 -13.47
CA LEU A 101 -3.76 -1.33 -12.47
C LEU A 101 -4.36 -0.02 -12.99
N GLY A 102 -4.03 0.37 -14.23
CA GLY A 102 -4.58 1.58 -14.86
C GLY A 102 -6.09 1.50 -15.06
N LEU A 103 -6.58 0.32 -15.48
CA LEU A 103 -8.01 0.05 -15.62
C LEU A 103 -8.71 0.00 -14.27
N GLN A 104 -8.09 -0.44 -13.18
CA GLN A 104 -8.74 -0.43 -11.86
C GLN A 104 -9.22 0.98 -11.44
N VAL A 105 -8.52 2.03 -11.90
CA VAL A 105 -8.86 3.43 -11.60
C VAL A 105 -10.04 3.95 -12.43
N PHE A 106 -10.35 3.32 -13.57
CA PHE A 106 -11.34 3.80 -14.53
C PHE A 106 -12.81 3.49 -14.19
N PRO A 107 -13.21 2.28 -13.72
CA PRO A 107 -14.59 1.96 -13.35
C PRO A 107 -15.09 2.86 -12.22
N LEU A 108 -14.25 3.14 -11.22
CA LEU A 108 -14.62 4.03 -10.12
C LEU A 108 -14.88 5.46 -10.64
N PHE A 109 -14.08 5.92 -11.61
CA PHE A 109 -14.31 7.23 -12.25
C PHE A 109 -15.62 7.26 -13.03
N ILE A 110 -15.96 6.21 -13.78
CA ILE A 110 -17.23 6.15 -14.54
C ILE A 110 -18.44 6.00 -13.61
N ILE A 111 -18.37 5.21 -12.55
CA ILE A 111 -19.49 5.01 -11.62
C ILE A 111 -19.77 6.29 -10.83
N THR A 112 -18.73 6.96 -10.32
CA THR A 112 -18.88 8.22 -9.59
C THR A 112 -19.41 9.32 -10.50
N THR A 113 -18.91 9.40 -11.75
CA THR A 113 -19.37 10.42 -12.71
C THR A 113 -20.72 10.09 -13.38
N ALA A 114 -21.18 8.84 -13.34
CA ALA A 114 -22.52 8.45 -13.78
C ALA A 114 -23.57 8.72 -12.69
N GLU A 115 -23.26 8.49 -11.42
CA GLU A 115 -24.10 8.89 -10.28
C GLU A 115 -24.25 10.42 -10.20
N ASP A 116 -23.16 11.17 -10.37
CA ASP A 116 -23.16 12.64 -10.28
C ASP A 116 -23.98 13.32 -11.39
N LYS A 117 -24.21 12.64 -12.52
CA LYS A 117 -25.10 13.12 -13.59
C LYS A 117 -26.56 12.76 -13.38
N ASN A 118 -26.88 11.81 -12.51
CA ASN A 118 -28.25 11.42 -12.19
C ASN A 118 -28.87 12.36 -11.14
N LEU A 119 -28.05 12.92 -10.24
CA LEU A 119 -28.48 13.86 -9.19
C LEU A 119 -28.78 15.29 -9.68
N THR A 120 -28.32 15.68 -10.88
CA THR A 120 -28.61 17.02 -11.46
C THR A 120 -29.91 17.05 -12.29
N LEU A 121 -30.72 15.99 -12.24
CA LEU A 121 -32.00 15.87 -12.96
C LEU A 121 -33.22 15.69 -12.03
N CYS A 122 -33.10 16.01 -10.73
CA CYS A 122 -34.20 16.09 -9.77
C CYS A 122 -34.33 17.50 -9.19
#